data_AF-A0A9P6X1C4-F1
#
_entry.id   AF-A0A9P6X1C4-F1
#
_cell.length_a   1.000
_cell.length_b   1.000
_cell.length_c   1.000
_cell.angle_alpha   90.00
_cell.angle_beta   90.00
_cell.angle_gamma   90.00
#
_symmetry.space_group_name_H-M   'P 1'
#
loop_
_entity.id
_entity.type
_entity.pdbx_description
1 polymer ?
#
loop_
_entity_poly.entity_id
_entity_poly.type
_entity_poly.pdbx_seq_one_letter_code
_entity_poly.pdbx_strand_id
1 'polypeptide(L)'
;MSKEEDAEIAIRIARLLGKEKKPLEDEKELAEGCNKVLSTQAIASQNDYKVPAHLDEQDIEQEIEKMLYESDEEEDAIDDYIYDMLNESTPTEARQGPVQHKMKQLESILTGSSLDMDESDALIQRVIEENRLDEKYEQFTAKRDEDFEKRVKDLQNHSFPQDSTFTMSDKPKGSVPKALQPKDLYDETEDWCCVCNEDATIECDGCEDDNKFCKECFFQTHRSEFADYEATKHKSRKYQKRT
;
A
#
# COMPACT_ATOMS: atom_id res chain seq x y z
N MET A 1 31.63 24.17 -38.48
CA MET A 1 31.71 23.57 -37.14
C MET A 1 33.01 24.08 -36.56
N SER A 2 32.88 25.16 -35.81
CA SER A 2 33.96 26.11 -35.57
C SER A 2 34.82 25.63 -34.41
N LYS A 3 36.14 25.84 -34.51
CA LYS A 3 37.14 25.45 -33.50
C LYS A 3 36.86 26.00 -32.08
N GLU A 4 35.96 26.98 -31.96
CA GLU A 4 35.48 27.54 -30.70
C GLU A 4 34.53 26.60 -29.94
N GLU A 5 33.68 25.84 -30.65
CA GLU A 5 32.72 24.92 -30.02
C GLU A 5 33.46 23.71 -29.41
N ASP A 6 34.49 23.22 -30.10
CA ASP A 6 35.36 22.13 -29.60
C ASP A 6 36.15 22.55 -28.36
N ALA A 7 36.55 23.83 -28.27
CA ALA A 7 37.27 24.36 -27.12
C ALA A 7 36.35 24.49 -25.89
N GLU A 8 35.09 24.90 -26.09
CA GLU A 8 34.11 25.02 -25.01
C GLU A 8 33.71 23.64 -24.45
N ILE A 9 33.57 22.65 -25.32
CA ILE A 9 33.30 21.27 -24.93
C ILE A 9 34.49 20.69 -24.16
N ALA A 10 35.72 20.92 -24.61
CA ALA A 10 36.93 20.45 -23.92
C ALA A 10 37.07 21.06 -22.52
N ILE A 11 36.77 22.35 -22.36
CA ILE A 11 36.78 23.04 -21.05
C ILE A 11 35.72 22.43 -20.12
N ARG A 12 34.53 22.13 -20.64
CA ARG A 12 33.43 21.54 -19.86
C ARG A 12 33.74 20.12 -19.41
N ILE A 13 34.38 19.31 -20.27
CA ILE A 13 34.85 17.96 -19.93
C ILE A 13 35.96 18.01 -18.87
N ALA A 14 36.90 18.96 -18.97
CA ALA A 14 37.97 19.11 -17.98
C ALA A 14 37.43 19.48 -16.58
N ARG A 15 36.36 20.28 -16.52
CA ARG A 15 35.66 20.64 -15.27
C ARG A 15 34.95 19.44 -14.63
N LEU A 16 34.30 18.61 -15.43
CA LEU A 16 33.64 17.37 -14.95
C LEU A 16 34.63 16.32 -14.44
N LEU A 17 35.83 16.27 -15.04
CA LEU A 17 36.89 15.34 -14.63
C LEU A 17 37.67 15.81 -13.39
N GLY A 18 37.25 16.90 -12.73
CA GLY A 18 37.82 17.35 -11.45
C GLY A 18 39.28 17.81 -11.51
N LYS A 19 39.80 18.08 -12.71
CA LYS A 19 41.21 18.46 -12.93
C LYS A 19 41.49 19.95 -12.65
N GLU A 20 40.46 20.76 -12.53
CA GLU A 20 40.54 22.13 -11.99
C GLU A 20 39.75 22.22 -10.68
N LYS A 21 40.47 22.24 -9.56
CA LYS A 21 39.89 22.68 -8.29
C LYS A 21 39.75 24.20 -8.34
N LYS A 22 38.58 24.68 -8.76
CA LYS A 22 38.17 26.04 -8.42
C LYS A 22 38.19 26.15 -6.88
N PRO A 23 38.72 27.23 -6.27
CA PRO A 23 38.52 27.48 -4.85
C PRO A 23 37.03 27.42 -4.54
N LEU A 24 36.66 26.72 -3.46
CA LEU A 24 35.29 26.66 -2.96
C LEU A 24 34.70 28.08 -2.97
N GLU A 25 33.62 28.27 -3.72
CA GLU A 25 32.91 29.55 -3.78
C GLU A 25 32.46 29.89 -2.35
N ASP A 26 32.77 31.11 -1.91
CA ASP A 26 32.43 31.61 -0.56
C ASP A 26 30.92 31.45 -0.34
N GLU A 27 30.50 30.85 0.78
CA GLU A 27 29.09 30.65 1.15
C GLU A 27 28.27 31.94 1.01
N LYS A 28 28.92 33.10 1.13
CA LYS A 28 28.33 34.42 0.91
C LYS A 28 27.86 34.66 -0.53
N GLU A 29 28.61 34.23 -1.53
CA GLU A 29 28.25 34.38 -2.94
C GLU A 29 27.07 33.46 -3.31
N LEU A 30 27.04 32.26 -2.71
CA LEU A 30 25.93 31.32 -2.82
C LEU A 30 24.65 31.88 -2.18
N ALA A 31 24.78 32.50 -1.00
CA ALA A 31 23.66 33.13 -0.28
C ALA A 31 23.10 34.34 -1.04
N GLU A 32 23.96 35.12 -1.71
CA GLU A 32 23.54 36.25 -2.56
C GLU A 32 22.80 35.76 -3.82
N GLY A 33 23.26 34.66 -4.43
CA GLY A 33 22.56 34.01 -5.55
C GLY A 33 21.17 33.50 -5.17
N CYS A 34 21.05 32.88 -3.99
CA CYS A 34 19.78 32.33 -3.51
C CYS A 34 18.76 33.44 -3.20
N ASN A 35 19.20 34.52 -2.54
CA ASN A 35 18.34 35.68 -2.28
C ASN A 35 17.86 36.38 -3.56
N LYS A 36 18.68 36.40 -4.61
CA LYS A 36 18.32 36.98 -5.90
C LYS A 36 17.22 36.18 -6.62
N VAL A 37 17.25 34.85 -6.52
CA VAL A 37 16.22 33.96 -7.08
C VAL A 37 14.91 34.05 -6.30
N LEU A 38 14.99 34.18 -4.97
CA LEU A 38 13.81 34.29 -4.12
C LEU A 38 13.16 35.68 -4.15
N SER A 39 13.87 36.71 -4.60
CA SER A 39 13.35 38.08 -4.70
C SER A 39 12.58 38.36 -5.99
N THR A 40 12.47 37.40 -6.93
CA THR A 40 11.56 37.57 -8.07
C THR A 40 10.11 37.47 -7.60
N GLN A 41 9.35 38.53 -7.84
CA GLN A 41 8.00 38.77 -7.34
C GLN A 41 7.05 37.57 -7.50
N ALA A 42 6.32 37.25 -6.44
CA ALA A 42 5.35 36.17 -6.41
C ALA A 42 4.29 36.32 -7.51
N ILE A 43 4.05 35.25 -8.26
CA ILE A 43 3.04 35.15 -9.34
C ILE A 43 1.61 35.44 -8.82
N ALA A 44 1.40 35.42 -7.50
CA ALA A 44 0.12 35.73 -6.84
C ALA A 44 -0.41 37.14 -7.13
N SER A 45 0.43 38.09 -7.55
CA SER A 45 -0.03 39.45 -7.92
C SER A 45 -0.69 39.56 -9.30
N GLN A 46 -0.86 38.45 -10.05
CA GLN A 46 -1.48 38.46 -11.38
C GLN A 46 -2.97 38.11 -11.44
N ASN A 47 -3.60 37.76 -10.31
CA ASN A 47 -5.04 37.43 -10.31
C ASN A 47 -5.88 38.65 -9.97
N ASP A 48 -6.42 39.29 -11.00
CA ASP A 48 -7.33 40.43 -10.91
C ASP A 48 -8.79 39.91 -10.93
N TYR A 49 -9.21 39.24 -9.85
CA TYR A 49 -10.61 38.79 -9.69
C TYR A 49 -11.44 39.91 -9.04
N LYS A 50 -12.36 40.52 -9.80
CA LYS A 50 -13.33 41.49 -9.27
C LYS A 50 -14.69 40.85 -9.11
N VAL A 51 -15.18 40.82 -7.86
CA VAL A 51 -16.56 40.43 -7.53
C VAL A 51 -17.52 41.41 -8.23
N PRO A 52 -18.48 40.92 -9.03
CA PRO A 52 -19.44 41.78 -9.74
C PRO A 52 -20.29 42.58 -8.75
N ALA A 53 -20.29 43.90 -8.87
CA ALA A 53 -21.01 44.84 -7.98
C ALA A 53 -22.54 44.89 -8.18
N HIS A 54 -23.14 43.85 -8.78
CA HIS A 54 -24.57 43.82 -9.14
C HIS A 54 -25.41 42.93 -8.21
N LEU A 55 -24.81 42.18 -7.29
CA LEU A 55 -25.62 41.44 -6.32
C LEU A 55 -25.85 42.38 -5.12
N ASP A 56 -27.05 42.96 -5.08
CA ASP A 56 -27.48 43.77 -3.94
C ASP A 56 -27.52 42.85 -2.71
N GLU A 57 -26.89 43.25 -1.61
CA GLU A 57 -26.78 42.41 -0.39
C GLU A 57 -28.18 42.02 0.14
N GLN A 58 -29.19 42.85 -0.12
CA GLN A 58 -30.59 42.58 0.20
C GLN A 58 -31.18 41.38 -0.54
N ASP A 59 -30.80 41.14 -1.80
CA ASP A 59 -31.29 40.00 -2.58
C ASP A 59 -30.72 38.68 -2.04
N ILE A 60 -29.47 38.72 -1.56
CA ILE A 60 -28.81 37.56 -0.96
C ILE A 60 -29.43 37.26 0.41
N GLU A 61 -29.67 38.28 1.23
CA GLU A 61 -30.31 38.09 2.55
C GLU A 61 -31.74 37.55 2.41
N GLN A 62 -32.52 38.04 1.44
CA GLN A 62 -33.88 37.52 1.19
C GLN A 62 -33.89 36.06 0.74
N GLU A 63 -32.95 35.66 -0.12
CA GLU A 63 -32.86 34.27 -0.59
C GLU A 63 -32.43 33.33 0.55
N ILE A 64 -31.53 33.78 1.43
CA ILE A 64 -31.12 33.04 2.63
C ILE A 64 -32.30 32.89 3.61
N GLU A 65 -33.03 33.98 3.87
CA GLU A 65 -34.20 33.94 4.76
C GLU A 65 -35.30 33.03 4.19
N LYS A 66 -35.56 33.10 2.89
CA LYS A 66 -36.49 32.20 2.19
C LYS A 66 -36.09 30.72 2.31
N MET A 67 -34.81 30.40 2.12
CA MET A 67 -34.28 29.05 2.30
C MET A 67 -34.43 28.52 3.74
N LEU A 68 -34.25 29.38 4.74
CA LEU A 68 -34.40 29.01 6.14
C LEU A 68 -35.87 28.72 6.49
N TYR A 69 -36.81 29.55 6.03
CA TYR A 69 -38.24 29.31 6.24
C TYR A 69 -38.75 28.03 5.54
N GLU A 70 -38.27 27.73 4.33
CA GLU A 70 -38.64 26.50 3.61
C GLU A 70 -38.09 25.25 4.30
N SER A 71 -36.92 25.34 4.95
CA SER A 71 -36.34 24.22 5.69
C SER A 71 -37.12 23.93 6.98
N ASP A 72 -37.57 24.96 7.69
CA ASP A 72 -38.33 24.80 8.94
C ASP A 72 -39.73 24.18 8.68
N GLU A 73 -40.43 24.58 7.60
CA GLU A 73 -41.73 23.96 7.24
C GLU A 73 -41.61 22.48 6.85
N GLU A 74 -40.50 22.09 6.21
CA GLU A 74 -40.22 20.68 5.89
C GLU A 74 -39.86 19.87 7.14
N GLU A 75 -39.16 20.46 8.11
CA GLU A 75 -38.76 19.79 9.36
C GLU A 75 -39.97 19.50 10.25
N ASP A 76 -40.89 20.46 10.41
CA ASP A 76 -42.15 20.28 11.17
C ASP A 76 -43.04 19.17 10.57
N ALA A 77 -43.10 19.07 9.23
CA ALA A 77 -43.91 18.04 8.56
C ALA A 77 -43.32 16.62 8.73
N ILE A 78 -41.99 16.52 8.84
CA ILE A 78 -41.29 15.25 9.08
C ILE A 78 -41.52 14.80 10.52
N ASP A 79 -41.45 15.73 11.48
CA ASP A 79 -41.67 15.44 12.91
C ASP A 79 -43.10 14.98 13.20
N ASP A 80 -44.10 15.61 12.59
CA ASP A 80 -45.51 15.18 12.69
C ASP A 80 -45.71 13.77 12.13
N TYR A 81 -45.10 13.45 10.98
CA TYR A 81 -45.16 12.10 10.38
C TYR A 81 -44.52 11.02 11.27
N ILE A 82 -43.37 11.35 11.89
CA ILE A 82 -42.68 10.44 12.81
C ILE A 82 -43.52 10.22 14.07
N TYR A 83 -44.15 11.28 14.60
CA TYR A 83 -44.99 11.19 15.77
C TYR A 83 -46.23 10.31 15.52
N ASP A 84 -46.94 10.49 14.40
CA ASP A 84 -48.09 9.64 14.03
C ASP A 84 -47.69 8.17 13.84
N MET A 85 -46.57 7.91 13.16
CA MET A 85 -46.05 6.55 12.94
C MET A 85 -45.65 5.84 14.23
N LEU A 86 -45.14 6.58 15.23
CA LEU A 86 -44.80 6.03 16.55
C LEU A 86 -46.05 5.82 17.43
N ASN A 87 -47.12 6.57 17.20
CA ASN A 87 -48.30 6.58 18.07
C ASN A 87 -49.47 5.71 17.54
N GLU A 88 -49.52 5.37 16.24
CA GLU A 88 -50.52 4.44 15.69
C GLU A 88 -50.14 2.96 15.93
N SER A 89 -50.38 2.48 17.15
CA SER A 89 -50.37 1.05 17.50
C SER A 89 -51.74 0.37 17.39
N THR A 90 -52.63 0.79 16.48
CA THR A 90 -53.92 0.09 16.25
C THR A 90 -54.33 0.07 14.78
N PRO A 91 -54.63 -1.11 14.20
CA PRO A 91 -55.00 -1.23 12.80
C PRO A 91 -56.48 -0.91 12.61
N THR A 92 -56.81 0.26 12.06
CA THR A 92 -58.15 0.57 11.57
C THR A 92 -58.18 0.66 10.05
N GLU A 93 -58.66 -0.42 9.46
CA GLU A 93 -59.49 -0.51 8.24
C GLU A 93 -59.14 0.43 7.07
N ALA A 94 -58.36 -0.13 6.14
CA ALA A 94 -58.63 -0.11 4.70
C ALA A 94 -59.16 1.20 4.09
N ARG A 95 -58.35 2.27 4.12
CA ARG A 95 -58.41 3.29 3.06
C ARG A 95 -57.43 2.91 1.96
N GLN A 96 -57.92 2.26 0.91
CA GLN A 96 -57.19 2.06 -0.35
C GLN A 96 -57.02 3.41 -1.07
N GLY A 97 -56.16 4.27 -0.51
CA GLY A 97 -55.72 5.50 -1.13
C GLY A 97 -54.49 5.27 -2.01
N PRO A 98 -54.08 6.27 -2.82
CA PRO A 98 -52.89 6.21 -3.67
C PRO A 98 -51.61 5.85 -2.89
N VAL A 99 -51.60 6.11 -1.59
CA VAL A 99 -50.51 5.82 -0.66
C VAL A 99 -50.34 4.31 -0.41
N GLN A 100 -51.42 3.53 -0.38
CA GLN A 100 -51.34 2.06 -0.21
C GLN A 100 -50.71 1.38 -1.42
N HIS A 101 -50.98 1.89 -2.62
CA HIS A 101 -50.32 1.41 -3.85
C HIS A 101 -48.84 1.79 -3.86
N LYS A 102 -48.49 2.99 -3.40
CA LYS A 102 -47.09 3.40 -3.23
C LYS A 102 -46.39 2.61 -2.13
N MET A 103 -47.07 2.28 -1.04
CA MET A 103 -46.52 1.47 0.05
C MET A 103 -46.31 0.02 -0.38
N LYS A 104 -47.20 -0.55 -1.19
CA LYS A 104 -46.97 -1.85 -1.84
C LYS A 104 -45.85 -1.81 -2.89
N GLN A 105 -45.71 -0.69 -3.61
CA GLN A 105 -44.61 -0.47 -4.53
C GLN A 105 -43.27 -0.37 -3.79
N LEU A 106 -43.25 0.32 -2.65
CA LEU A 106 -42.09 0.44 -1.77
C LEU A 106 -41.78 -0.88 -1.05
N GLU A 107 -42.78 -1.64 -0.59
CA GLU A 107 -42.61 -3.01 -0.08
C GLU A 107 -42.03 -3.91 -1.15
N SER A 108 -42.49 -3.81 -2.40
CA SER A 108 -41.96 -4.59 -3.53
C SER A 108 -40.53 -4.21 -3.89
N ILE A 109 -40.13 -2.96 -3.65
CA ILE A 109 -38.74 -2.47 -3.82
C ILE A 109 -37.87 -2.94 -2.64
N LEU A 110 -38.41 -2.90 -1.42
CA LEU A 110 -37.70 -3.26 -0.18
C LEU A 110 -37.55 -4.78 0.00
N THR A 111 -38.50 -5.58 -0.48
CA THR A 111 -38.45 -7.06 -0.45
C THR A 111 -37.84 -7.69 -1.71
N GLY A 112 -37.32 -6.87 -2.64
CA GLY A 112 -36.52 -7.37 -3.77
C GLY A 112 -37.28 -8.30 -4.72
N SER A 113 -38.61 -8.20 -4.82
CA SER A 113 -39.40 -9.04 -5.74
C SER A 113 -39.31 -8.56 -7.22
N SER A 114 -38.48 -7.55 -7.50
CA SER A 114 -38.06 -7.18 -8.84
C SER A 114 -36.73 -7.84 -9.12
N LEU A 115 -36.77 -8.83 -10.01
CA LEU A 115 -35.65 -9.54 -10.62
C LEU A 115 -34.44 -8.61 -10.83
N ASP A 116 -33.41 -8.76 -10.00
CA ASP A 116 -31.98 -8.67 -10.30
C ASP A 116 -31.22 -8.88 -8.97
N MET A 117 -30.83 -10.14 -8.73
CA MET A 117 -29.97 -10.52 -7.62
C MET A 117 -28.54 -10.46 -8.15
N ASP A 118 -27.84 -9.33 -8.04
CA ASP A 118 -26.50 -9.23 -8.62
C ASP A 118 -25.43 -8.48 -7.81
N GLU A 119 -25.75 -7.45 -7.00
CA GLU A 119 -24.68 -6.74 -6.27
C GLU A 119 -24.90 -6.56 -4.76
N SER A 120 -26.06 -6.08 -4.32
CA SER A 120 -26.32 -5.82 -2.89
C SER A 120 -26.31 -7.10 -2.05
N ASP A 121 -26.97 -8.16 -2.54
CA ASP A 121 -27.00 -9.46 -1.85
C ASP A 121 -25.63 -10.12 -1.82
N ALA A 122 -24.81 -9.91 -2.87
CA ALA A 122 -23.44 -10.39 -2.92
C ALA A 122 -22.55 -9.68 -1.89
N LEU A 123 -22.77 -8.38 -1.66
CA LEU A 123 -22.10 -7.62 -0.60
C LEU A 123 -22.51 -8.10 0.79
N ILE A 124 -23.80 -8.33 1.02
CA ILE A 124 -24.30 -8.86 2.31
C ILE A 124 -23.69 -10.24 2.60
N GLN A 125 -23.66 -11.14 1.61
CA GLN A 125 -23.03 -12.45 1.75
C GLN A 125 -21.53 -12.36 2.04
N ARG A 126 -20.82 -11.41 1.41
CA ARG A 126 -19.39 -11.17 1.67
C ARG A 126 -19.15 -10.75 3.12
N VAL A 127 -19.94 -9.81 3.64
CA VAL A 127 -19.83 -9.34 5.03
C VAL A 127 -20.13 -10.47 6.02
N ILE A 128 -21.11 -11.33 5.72
CA ILE A 128 -21.43 -12.50 6.55
C ILE A 128 -20.26 -13.49 6.58
N GLU A 129 -19.66 -13.79 5.43
CA GLU A 129 -18.52 -14.70 5.36
C GLU A 129 -17.27 -14.10 6.03
N GLU A 130 -17.06 -12.79 5.94
CA GLU A 130 -15.98 -12.07 6.65
C GLU A 130 -16.12 -12.24 8.17
N ASN A 131 -17.29 -11.92 8.73
CA ASN A 131 -17.55 -12.12 10.16
C ASN A 131 -17.35 -13.58 10.59
N ARG A 132 -17.79 -14.54 9.76
CA ARG A 132 -17.61 -15.96 10.02
C ARG A 132 -16.13 -16.37 10.00
N LEU A 133 -15.33 -15.81 9.10
CA LEU A 133 -13.90 -16.06 9.05
C LEU A 133 -13.21 -15.45 10.26
N ASP A 134 -13.59 -14.25 10.68
CA ASP A 134 -13.06 -13.59 11.87
C ASP A 134 -13.30 -14.42 13.12
N GLU A 135 -14.53 -14.89 13.36
CA GLU A 135 -14.85 -15.80 14.47
C GLU A 135 -13.95 -17.05 14.47
N LYS A 136 -13.65 -17.60 13.29
CA LYS A 136 -12.77 -18.76 13.15
C LYS A 136 -11.31 -18.43 13.46
N TYR A 137 -10.82 -17.25 13.05
CA TYR A 137 -9.46 -16.79 13.36
C TYR A 137 -9.30 -16.44 14.84
N GLU A 138 -10.32 -15.88 15.47
CA GLU A 138 -10.36 -15.68 16.92
C GLU A 138 -10.26 -17.02 17.66
N GLN A 139 -11.02 -18.03 17.24
CA GLN A 139 -10.92 -19.37 17.82
C GLN A 139 -9.55 -20.02 17.63
N PHE A 140 -8.91 -19.82 16.48
CA PHE A 140 -7.55 -20.33 16.24
C PHE A 140 -6.53 -19.66 17.17
N THR A 141 -6.64 -18.34 17.32
CA THR A 141 -5.78 -17.54 18.20
C THR A 141 -5.97 -17.95 19.65
N ALA A 142 -7.22 -18.07 20.11
CA ALA A 142 -7.54 -18.52 21.47
C ALA A 142 -6.98 -19.92 21.77
N LYS A 143 -7.08 -20.88 20.84
CA LYS A 143 -6.49 -22.22 21.02
C LYS A 143 -4.98 -22.20 21.11
N ARG A 144 -4.32 -21.40 20.27
CA ARG A 144 -2.87 -21.24 20.30
C ARG A 144 -2.41 -20.65 21.63
N ASP A 145 -3.14 -19.65 22.13
CA ASP A 145 -2.80 -18.98 23.38
C ASP A 145 -3.05 -19.90 24.59
N GLU A 146 -4.13 -20.69 24.58
CA GLU A 146 -4.39 -21.74 25.59
C GLU A 146 -3.29 -22.82 25.60
N ASP A 147 -2.85 -23.27 24.42
CA ASP A 147 -1.75 -24.23 24.30
C ASP A 147 -0.41 -23.65 24.78
N PHE A 148 -0.15 -22.38 24.46
CA PHE A 148 1.04 -21.67 24.95
C PHE A 148 1.01 -21.55 26.48
N GLU A 149 -0.12 -21.18 27.07
CA GLU A 149 -0.26 -21.07 28.53
C GLU A 149 -0.04 -22.44 29.21
N LYS A 150 -0.55 -23.53 28.63
CA LYS A 150 -0.29 -24.89 29.12
C LYS A 150 1.20 -25.20 29.11
N ARG A 151 1.90 -24.96 28.00
CA ARG A 151 3.35 -25.18 27.92
C ARG A 151 4.12 -24.33 28.93
N VAL A 152 3.74 -23.07 29.11
CA VAL A 152 4.38 -22.18 30.10
C VAL A 152 4.16 -22.71 31.51
N LYS A 153 2.94 -23.15 31.84
CA LYS A 153 2.62 -23.72 33.14
C LYS A 153 3.37 -25.03 33.40
N ASP A 154 3.50 -25.88 32.38
CA ASP A 154 4.29 -27.11 32.46
C ASP A 154 5.77 -26.79 32.71
N LEU A 155 6.33 -25.79 32.01
CA LEU A 155 7.69 -25.30 32.26
C LEU A 155 7.86 -24.64 33.63
N GLN A 156 6.84 -24.00 34.17
CA GLN A 156 6.88 -23.40 35.50
C GLN A 156 6.80 -24.45 36.61
N ASN A 157 6.00 -25.51 36.41
CA ASN A 157 5.88 -26.64 37.33
C ASN A 157 7.12 -27.54 37.29
N HIS A 158 7.69 -27.74 36.09
CA HIS A 158 9.02 -28.28 35.93
C HIS A 158 10.03 -27.18 36.24
N SER A 159 10.22 -26.88 37.52
CA SER A 159 11.43 -26.22 37.99
C SER A 159 12.60 -26.97 37.36
N PHE A 160 13.21 -26.36 36.34
CA PHE A 160 14.48 -26.82 35.80
C PHE A 160 15.36 -27.06 37.03
N PRO A 161 16.02 -28.23 37.17
CA PRO A 161 16.92 -28.40 38.28
C PRO A 161 17.89 -27.23 38.26
N GLN A 162 17.71 -26.27 39.16
CA GLN A 162 18.66 -25.18 39.47
C GLN A 162 19.91 -25.73 40.16
N ASP A 163 20.22 -26.98 39.87
CA ASP A 163 21.36 -27.73 40.35
C ASP A 163 21.98 -28.47 39.15
N SER A 164 22.11 -27.78 38.02
CA SER A 164 23.34 -27.94 37.25
C SER A 164 24.41 -27.13 37.97
N THR A 165 24.90 -27.67 39.09
CA THR A 165 26.29 -27.45 39.44
C THR A 165 27.09 -27.93 38.22
N PHE A 166 27.37 -26.98 37.32
CA PHE A 166 28.41 -27.14 36.30
C PHE A 166 29.70 -27.33 37.10
N THR A 167 29.96 -28.58 37.48
CA THR A 167 31.31 -29.00 37.81
C THR A 167 32.06 -28.82 36.50
N MET A 168 32.85 -27.75 36.44
CA MET A 168 33.83 -27.51 35.40
C MET A 168 34.81 -28.69 35.45
N SER A 169 34.45 -29.80 34.83
CA SER A 169 35.44 -30.79 34.44
C SER A 169 36.26 -30.14 33.35
N ASP A 170 37.54 -29.89 33.63
CA ASP A 170 38.56 -29.31 32.73
C ASP A 170 38.84 -30.15 31.46
N LYS A 171 37.94 -31.07 31.11
CA LYS A 171 38.03 -31.93 29.93
C LYS A 171 36.73 -31.81 29.15
N PRO A 172 36.73 -31.16 27.97
CA PRO A 172 35.53 -31.08 27.14
C PRO A 172 35.05 -32.49 26.83
N LYS A 173 33.84 -32.81 27.26
CA LYS A 173 33.17 -34.06 26.91
C LYS A 173 32.54 -33.90 25.54
N GLY A 174 33.24 -34.34 24.52
CA GLY A 174 32.76 -34.37 23.15
C GLY A 174 33.91 -34.76 22.23
N SER A 175 33.66 -35.71 21.32
CA SER A 175 34.57 -35.92 20.19
C SER A 175 34.63 -34.62 19.37
N VAL A 176 35.82 -34.24 18.92
CA VAL A 176 36.02 -33.07 18.05
C VAL A 176 35.05 -33.18 16.87
N PRO A 177 34.20 -32.17 16.63
CA PRO A 177 33.28 -32.18 15.49
C PRO A 177 34.05 -32.43 14.20
N LYS A 178 33.50 -33.28 13.34
CA LYS A 178 34.11 -33.58 12.05
C LYS A 178 34.17 -32.27 11.26
N ALA A 179 35.33 -31.97 10.67
CA ALA A 179 35.48 -30.78 9.84
C ALA A 179 34.45 -30.81 8.70
N LEU A 180 33.68 -29.73 8.56
CA LEU A 180 32.69 -29.56 7.51
C LEU A 180 33.38 -29.77 6.15
N GLN A 181 32.79 -30.63 5.33
CA GLN A 181 33.24 -30.82 3.96
C GLN A 181 32.73 -29.66 3.10
N PRO A 182 33.38 -29.31 1.98
CA PRO A 182 32.88 -28.29 1.06
C PRO A 182 31.45 -28.56 0.55
N LYS A 183 31.02 -29.82 0.52
CA LYS A 183 29.64 -30.22 0.18
C LYS A 183 28.62 -29.85 1.27
N ASP A 184 29.07 -29.74 2.52
CA ASP A 184 28.24 -29.31 3.66
C ASP A 184 28.09 -27.77 3.70
N LEU A 185 28.86 -27.04 2.89
CA LEU A 185 28.78 -25.59 2.70
C LEU A 185 27.99 -25.20 1.45
N TYR A 186 27.45 -26.19 0.72
CA TYR A 186 26.65 -25.94 -0.47
C TYR A 186 25.28 -25.41 -0.08
N ASP A 187 24.97 -24.21 -0.54
CA ASP A 187 23.64 -23.65 -0.38
C ASP A 187 22.80 -23.94 -1.63
N GLU A 188 21.76 -24.76 -1.48
CA GLU A 188 20.86 -25.12 -2.57
C GLU A 188 20.07 -23.91 -3.08
N THR A 189 19.94 -22.84 -2.29
CA THR A 189 19.29 -21.60 -2.71
C THR A 189 20.08 -20.88 -3.79
N GLU A 190 21.40 -21.12 -3.87
CA GLU A 190 22.21 -20.61 -4.96
C GLU A 190 21.78 -21.19 -6.31
N ASP A 191 21.06 -22.30 -6.40
CA ASP A 191 20.61 -22.87 -7.69
C ASP A 191 19.30 -22.28 -8.22
N TRP A 192 18.70 -21.36 -7.49
CA TRP A 192 17.38 -20.84 -7.84
C TRP A 192 17.47 -19.63 -8.76
N CYS A 193 16.41 -19.45 -9.52
CA CYS A 193 16.16 -18.23 -10.26
C CYS A 193 15.98 -17.09 -9.25
N CYS A 194 16.80 -16.06 -9.34
CA CYS A 194 16.75 -14.93 -8.41
C CYS A 194 15.47 -14.08 -8.49
N VAL A 195 14.62 -14.32 -9.50
CA VAL A 195 13.36 -13.59 -9.71
C VAL A 195 12.15 -14.35 -9.18
N CYS A 196 12.05 -15.64 -9.49
CA CYS A 196 10.85 -16.45 -9.16
C CYS A 196 11.12 -17.58 -8.15
N ASN A 197 12.36 -17.77 -7.73
CA ASN A 197 12.81 -18.81 -6.81
C ASN A 197 12.55 -20.26 -7.28
N GLU A 198 12.27 -20.47 -8.57
CA GLU A 198 12.23 -21.78 -9.20
C GLU A 198 13.63 -22.24 -9.64
N ASP A 199 13.79 -23.48 -10.10
CA ASP A 199 15.09 -23.98 -10.57
C ASP A 199 15.68 -23.15 -11.72
N ALA A 200 16.91 -22.65 -11.54
CA ALA A 200 17.61 -21.93 -12.59
C ALA A 200 18.09 -22.89 -13.68
N THR A 201 18.01 -22.42 -14.93
CA THR A 201 18.49 -23.16 -16.11
C THR A 201 19.46 -22.34 -16.97
N ILE A 202 19.61 -21.05 -16.66
CA ILE A 202 20.45 -20.10 -17.35
C ILE A 202 21.29 -19.38 -16.31
N GLU A 203 22.57 -19.19 -16.62
CA GLU A 203 23.47 -18.33 -15.85
C GLU A 203 23.92 -17.18 -16.75
N CYS A 204 23.89 -15.96 -16.22
CA CYS A 204 24.26 -14.73 -16.88
C CYS A 204 25.71 -14.37 -16.53
N ASP A 205 26.57 -14.14 -17.53
CA ASP A 205 27.97 -13.77 -17.30
C ASP A 205 28.17 -12.25 -17.11
N GLY A 206 27.10 -11.46 -17.28
CA GLY A 206 27.11 -10.00 -17.14
C GLY A 206 26.46 -9.48 -15.85
N CYS A 207 25.75 -10.32 -15.11
CA CYS A 207 25.24 -9.97 -13.78
C CYS A 207 26.32 -10.25 -12.73
N GLU A 208 26.65 -9.25 -11.92
CA GLU A 208 27.67 -9.36 -10.87
C GLU A 208 27.17 -10.24 -9.72
N ASP A 209 25.93 -10.01 -9.28
CA ASP A 209 25.24 -10.78 -8.25
C ASP A 209 23.99 -11.44 -8.83
N ASP A 210 23.55 -12.54 -8.20
CA ASP A 210 22.29 -13.23 -8.52
C ASP A 210 22.13 -13.58 -10.00
N ASN A 211 23.16 -14.21 -10.54
CA ASN A 211 23.33 -14.40 -11.97
C ASN A 211 22.57 -15.60 -12.56
N LYS A 212 21.66 -16.23 -11.80
CA LYS A 212 20.96 -17.46 -12.19
C LYS A 212 19.47 -17.20 -12.40
N PHE A 213 18.95 -17.70 -13.53
CA PHE A 213 17.59 -17.42 -13.99
C PHE A 213 16.92 -18.66 -14.58
N CYS A 214 15.59 -18.71 -14.50
CA CYS A 214 14.79 -19.57 -15.37
C CYS A 214 14.68 -18.95 -16.78
N LYS A 215 14.20 -19.72 -17.76
CA LYS A 215 14.12 -19.26 -19.16
C LYS A 215 13.25 -18.02 -19.33
N GLU A 216 12.12 -17.99 -18.63
CA GLU A 216 11.13 -16.93 -18.73
C GLU A 216 11.64 -15.64 -18.09
N CYS A 217 12.10 -15.72 -16.84
CA CYS A 217 12.66 -14.58 -16.14
C CYS A 217 13.88 -13.99 -16.86
N PHE A 218 14.76 -14.83 -17.41
CA PHE A 218 15.88 -14.33 -18.22
C PHE A 218 15.40 -13.57 -19.47
N PHE A 219 14.38 -14.08 -20.16
CA PHE A 219 13.83 -13.36 -21.31
C PHE A 219 13.25 -12.01 -20.89
N GLN A 220 12.46 -11.97 -19.82
CA GLN A 220 11.87 -10.73 -19.31
C GLN A 220 12.92 -9.71 -18.89
N THR A 221 13.96 -10.12 -18.15
CA THR A 221 14.93 -9.18 -17.57
C THR A 221 16.10 -8.85 -18.49
N HIS A 222 16.38 -9.65 -19.52
CA HIS A 222 17.55 -9.47 -20.39
C HIS A 222 17.24 -9.39 -21.89
N ARG A 223 16.03 -9.77 -22.36
CA ARG A 223 15.72 -9.77 -23.80
C ARG A 223 14.40 -9.10 -24.17
N SER A 224 13.57 -8.78 -23.19
CA SER A 224 12.30 -8.11 -23.43
C SER A 224 12.49 -6.63 -23.69
N GLU A 225 11.42 -5.98 -24.16
CA GLU A 225 11.33 -4.53 -24.28
C GLU A 225 11.39 -3.79 -22.92
N PHE A 226 11.14 -4.50 -21.82
CA PHE A 226 11.24 -3.99 -20.45
C PHE A 226 12.60 -4.25 -19.80
N ALA A 227 13.50 -4.96 -20.50
CA ALA A 227 14.85 -5.21 -20.01
C ALA A 227 15.67 -3.92 -19.99
N ASP A 228 16.53 -3.79 -18.98
CA ASP A 228 17.45 -2.67 -18.92
C ASP A 228 18.47 -2.74 -20.07
N TYR A 229 18.88 -1.59 -20.60
CA TYR A 229 19.71 -1.51 -21.81
C TYR A 229 21.04 -2.25 -21.64
N GLU A 230 21.66 -2.18 -20.47
CA GLU A 230 22.90 -2.91 -20.19
C GLU A 230 22.65 -4.43 -20.10
N ALA A 231 21.56 -4.85 -19.45
CA ALA A 231 21.18 -6.26 -19.34
C ALA A 231 20.96 -6.92 -20.71
N THR A 232 20.50 -6.17 -21.73
CA THR A 232 20.34 -6.71 -23.09
C THR A 232 21.63 -7.14 -23.77
N LYS A 233 22.78 -6.62 -23.32
CA LYS A 233 24.10 -6.95 -23.86
C LYS A 233 24.74 -8.15 -23.17
N HIS A 234 24.17 -8.61 -22.06
CA HIS A 234 24.77 -9.68 -21.28
C HIS A 234 24.69 -11.02 -22.04
N LYS A 235 25.75 -11.81 -21.89
CA LYS A 235 25.82 -13.17 -22.43
C LYS A 235 25.32 -14.14 -21.39
N SER A 236 24.68 -15.21 -21.85
CA SER A 236 24.20 -16.26 -20.97
C SER A 236 24.66 -17.64 -21.42
N ARG A 237 24.84 -18.51 -20.43
CA ARG A 237 25.23 -19.91 -20.57
C ARG A 237 24.18 -20.81 -19.94
N LYS A 238 24.10 -22.07 -20.40
CA LYS A 238 23.20 -23.05 -19.80
C LYS A 238 23.73 -23.46 -18.43
N TYR A 239 22.92 -23.29 -17.40
CA TYR A 239 23.25 -23.74 -16.05
C TYR A 239 22.84 -25.21 -15.86
N GLN A 240 23.65 -25.97 -15.13
CA GLN A 240 23.31 -27.30 -14.66
C GLN A 240 23.64 -27.38 -13.17
N LYS A 241 22.65 -27.76 -12.36
CA LYS A 241 22.79 -27.93 -10.91
C LYS A 241 23.96 -28.85 -10.57
N ARG A 242 24.76 -28.48 -9.57
CA ARG A 242 25.84 -29.34 -9.06
C ARG A 242 25.21 -30.49 -8.29
N THR A 243 25.63 -31.73 -8.60
CA THR A 243 25.13 -32.97 -7.97
C THR A 243 26.08 -33.47 -6.88
#